data_AF-A0A7V5BE69-F1
#
_entry.id   AF-A0A7V5BE69-F1
#
_cell.length_a   1.000
_cell.length_b   1.000
_cell.length_c   1.000
_cell.angle_alpha   90.00
_cell.angle_beta   90.00
_cell.angle_gamma   90.00
#
_symmetry.space_group_name_H-M   'P 1'
#
loop_
_entity.id
_entity.type
_entity.pdbx_description
1 polymer ?
#
loop_
_entity_poly.entity_id
_entity_poly.type
_entity_poly.pdbx_seq_one_letter_code
_entity_poly.pdbx_strand_id
1 'polypeptide(L)'
;MVIDIIFFISAAYGFYVGYNKGIIKTVFSTLSIILGLMAAMKFSPYMTSFLEDTFSKSPLMFIAGFVVTFVGVMLLVRLLAKTVEGIFKTIKINAINKVAGGILMSGFFILLFSILVWFGNESRVIDTKTKESSFSYAYLEKIPVEARGLFMTMKPVFKDFWNYTLDYMDRIKRAGLEEEQDTNIHDVPKSE
;
A
#
# COMPACT_ATOMS: atom_id res chain seq x y z
N MET A 1 29.64 -8.33 -2.48
CA MET A 1 30.02 -7.32 -1.46
C MET A 1 29.09 -6.11 -1.38
N VAL A 2 28.81 -5.36 -2.47
CA VAL A 2 27.90 -4.17 -2.37
C VAL A 2 26.50 -4.56 -1.89
N ILE A 3 25.96 -5.67 -2.38
CA ILE A 3 24.66 -6.21 -1.96
C ILE A 3 24.64 -6.50 -0.45
N ASP A 4 25.73 -7.06 0.09
CA ASP A 4 25.83 -7.39 1.52
C ASP A 4 25.85 -6.12 2.40
N ILE A 5 26.57 -5.07 1.97
CA ILE A 5 26.61 -3.79 2.68
C ILE A 5 25.21 -3.18 2.76
N ILE A 6 24.49 -3.12 1.62
CA ILE A 6 23.14 -2.56 1.57
C ILE A 6 22.16 -3.44 2.36
N PHE A 7 22.32 -4.76 2.33
CA PHE A 7 21.55 -5.69 3.15
C PHE A 7 21.71 -5.37 4.65
N PHE A 8 22.96 -5.24 5.14
CA PHE A 8 23.22 -4.92 6.55
C PHE A 8 22.68 -3.54 6.94
N ILE A 9 22.82 -2.53 6.08
CA ILE A 9 22.28 -1.19 6.32
C ILE A 9 20.75 -1.25 6.42
N SER A 10 20.09 -1.94 5.48
CA SER A 10 18.63 -2.08 5.45
C SER A 10 18.12 -2.82 6.69
N ALA A 11 18.80 -3.90 7.08
CA ALA A 11 18.48 -4.68 8.27
C ALA A 11 18.69 -3.86 9.56
N ALA A 12 19.82 -3.17 9.70
CA ALA A 12 20.14 -2.35 10.87
C ALA A 12 19.18 -1.16 11.00
N TYR A 13 18.87 -0.48 9.89
CA TYR A 13 17.91 0.61 9.87
C TYR A 13 16.51 0.13 10.24
N GLY A 14 16.05 -0.97 9.63
CA GLY A 14 14.78 -1.59 9.99
C GLY A 14 14.73 -1.96 11.46
N PHE A 15 15.80 -2.60 11.97
CA PHE A 15 15.89 -2.95 13.39
C PHE A 15 15.78 -1.73 14.30
N TYR A 16 16.52 -0.65 14.02
CA TYR A 16 16.46 0.59 14.79
C TYR A 16 15.04 1.19 14.81
N VAL A 17 14.40 1.29 13.65
CA VAL A 17 13.03 1.82 13.52
C VAL A 17 12.03 0.98 14.30
N GLY A 18 12.11 -0.35 14.19
CA GLY A 18 11.22 -1.27 14.88
C GLY A 18 11.47 -1.33 16.39
N TYR A 19 12.73 -1.29 16.80
CA TYR A 19 13.15 -1.32 18.21
C TYR A 19 12.62 -0.11 18.97
N ASN A 20 12.67 1.08 18.36
CA ASN A 20 12.15 2.30 18.96
C ASN A 20 10.63 2.32 19.09
N LYS A 21 9.91 1.62 18.21
CA LYS A 21 8.44 1.56 18.22
C LYS A 21 7.88 0.42 19.09
N GLY A 22 8.61 -0.69 19.24
CA GLY A 22 8.12 -1.92 19.85
C GLY A 22 7.26 -2.76 18.90
N ILE A 23 7.05 -4.05 19.20
CA ILE A 23 6.38 -4.99 18.29
C ILE A 23 4.94 -4.60 18.02
N ILE A 24 4.18 -4.22 19.05
CA ILE A 24 2.75 -3.90 18.93
C ILE A 24 2.58 -2.73 17.96
N LYS A 25 3.22 -1.60 18.23
CA LYS A 25 3.11 -0.41 17.38
C LYS A 25 3.64 -0.67 15.97
N THR A 26 4.71 -1.46 15.82
CA THR A 26 5.27 -1.80 14.51
C THR A 26 4.29 -2.64 13.69
N VAL A 27 3.76 -3.73 14.26
CA VAL A 27 2.78 -4.62 13.61
C VAL A 27 1.55 -3.84 13.20
N PHE A 28 0.92 -3.13 14.14
CA PHE A 28 -0.31 -2.39 13.84
C PHE A 28 -0.08 -1.23 12.88
N SER A 29 1.06 -0.53 12.94
CA SER A 29 1.39 0.51 11.97
C SER A 29 1.53 -0.07 10.56
N THR A 30 2.29 -1.16 10.40
CA THR A 30 2.50 -1.79 9.10
C THR A 30 1.20 -2.39 8.56
N LEU A 31 0.47 -3.14 9.39
CA LEU A 31 -0.82 -3.73 9.02
C LEU A 31 -1.89 -2.67 8.73
N SER A 32 -1.91 -1.54 9.44
CA SER A 32 -2.91 -0.49 9.19
C SER A 32 -2.80 0.10 7.78
N ILE A 33 -1.59 0.18 7.23
CA ILE A 33 -1.37 0.66 5.87
C ILE A 33 -1.84 -0.39 4.86
N ILE A 34 -1.42 -1.65 5.03
CA ILE A 34 -1.77 -2.75 4.13
C ILE A 34 -3.28 -2.99 4.13
N LEU A 35 -3.87 -3.18 5.30
CA LEU A 35 -5.31 -3.41 5.47
C LEU A 35 -6.13 -2.18 5.08
N GLY A 36 -5.65 -0.99 5.43
CA GLY A 36 -6.28 0.27 5.02
C GLY A 36 -6.38 0.36 3.51
N LEU A 37 -5.27 0.09 2.80
CA LEU A 37 -5.23 0.16 1.35
C LEU A 37 -6.11 -0.91 0.71
N MET A 38 -6.03 -2.16 1.17
CA MET A 38 -6.87 -3.25 0.68
C MET A 38 -8.36 -2.99 0.91
N ALA A 39 -8.73 -2.50 2.09
CA ALA A 39 -10.10 -2.15 2.41
C ALA A 39 -10.57 -0.93 1.60
N ALA A 40 -9.73 0.10 1.42
CA ALA A 40 -10.05 1.24 0.56
C ALA A 40 -10.30 0.79 -0.88
N MET A 41 -9.43 -0.04 -1.45
CA MET A 41 -9.64 -0.57 -2.81
C MET A 41 -10.95 -1.38 -2.92
N LYS A 42 -11.26 -2.20 -1.91
CA LYS A 42 -12.47 -3.04 -1.92
C LYS A 42 -13.76 -2.27 -1.64
N PHE A 43 -13.73 -1.33 -0.70
CA PHE A 43 -14.93 -0.66 -0.18
C PHE A 43 -15.14 0.75 -0.73
N SER A 44 -14.14 1.35 -1.38
CA SER A 44 -14.30 2.65 -2.03
C SER A 44 -15.45 2.70 -3.04
N PRO A 45 -15.77 1.66 -3.84
CA PRO A 45 -16.91 1.75 -4.76
C PRO A 45 -18.23 2.02 -4.04
N TYR A 46 -18.45 1.35 -2.91
CA TYR A 46 -19.64 1.55 -2.08
C TYR A 46 -19.66 2.93 -1.42
N MET A 47 -18.51 3.40 -0.93
CA MET A 47 -18.41 4.72 -0.31
C MET A 47 -18.59 5.85 -1.32
N THR A 48 -18.03 5.71 -2.53
CA THR A 48 -18.21 6.67 -3.62
C THR A 48 -19.69 6.80 -3.97
N SER A 49 -20.40 5.69 -4.18
CA SER A 49 -21.84 5.73 -4.49
C SER A 49 -22.64 6.39 -3.36
N PHE A 50 -22.33 6.05 -2.10
CA PHE A 50 -22.97 6.69 -0.94
C PHE A 50 -22.76 8.22 -0.92
N LEU A 51 -21.55 8.68 -1.24
CA LEU A 51 -21.24 10.11 -1.29
C LEU A 51 -21.90 10.81 -2.49
N GLU A 52 -21.96 10.16 -3.65
CA GLU A 52 -22.66 10.68 -4.83
C GLU A 52 -24.16 10.85 -4.59
N ASP A 53 -24.79 9.88 -3.91
CA ASP A 53 -26.21 9.92 -3.57
C ASP A 53 -26.53 10.97 -2.50
N THR A 54 -25.60 11.23 -1.58
CA THR A 54 -25.80 12.17 -0.46
C THR A 54 -25.49 13.62 -0.85
N PHE A 55 -24.48 13.86 -1.68
CA PHE A 55 -23.99 15.20 -1.99
C PHE A 55 -24.24 15.59 -3.45
N SER A 56 -23.43 15.07 -4.36
CA SER A 56 -23.53 15.36 -5.80
C SER A 56 -22.68 14.37 -6.60
N LYS A 57 -23.06 14.15 -7.86
CA LYS A 57 -22.29 13.34 -8.80
C LYS A 57 -21.12 14.17 -9.34
N SER A 58 -20.02 14.18 -8.58
CA SER A 58 -18.77 14.87 -8.93
C SER A 58 -17.63 13.85 -9.00
N PRO A 59 -16.67 14.02 -9.94
CA PRO A 59 -15.44 13.21 -9.97
C PRO A 59 -14.67 13.16 -8.65
N LEU A 60 -14.82 14.20 -7.82
CA LEU A 60 -14.20 14.26 -6.50
C LEU A 60 -14.76 13.21 -5.53
N MET A 61 -15.97 12.71 -5.74
CA MET A 61 -16.60 11.72 -4.85
C MET A 61 -15.89 10.37 -4.87
N PHE A 62 -15.28 9.98 -5.99
CA PHE A 62 -14.43 8.79 -6.03
C PHE A 62 -13.17 8.93 -5.17
N ILE A 63 -12.49 10.08 -5.29
CA ILE A 63 -11.29 10.37 -4.50
C ILE A 63 -11.67 10.43 -3.02
N ALA A 64 -12.77 11.12 -2.70
CA ALA A 64 -13.29 11.21 -1.34
C ALA A 64 -13.67 9.83 -0.80
N GLY A 65 -14.36 8.99 -1.58
CA GLY A 65 -14.76 7.65 -1.19
C GLY A 65 -13.56 6.77 -0.83
N PHE A 66 -12.51 6.80 -1.65
CA PHE A 66 -11.26 6.10 -1.36
C PHE A 66 -10.57 6.63 -0.09
N VAL A 67 -10.40 7.95 0.03
CA VAL A 67 -9.70 8.57 1.17
C VAL A 67 -10.46 8.36 2.48
N VAL A 68 -11.78 8.55 2.49
CA VAL A 68 -12.62 8.36 3.67
C VAL A 68 -12.56 6.91 4.15
N THR A 69 -12.70 5.94 3.25
CA THR A 69 -12.57 4.52 3.60
C THR A 69 -11.17 4.20 4.12
N PHE A 70 -10.11 4.68 3.47
CA PHE A 70 -8.72 4.45 3.89
C PHE A 70 -8.46 5.00 5.30
N VAL A 71 -8.82 6.26 5.54
CA VAL A 71 -8.64 6.93 6.83
C VAL A 71 -9.49 6.27 7.91
N GLY A 72 -10.75 5.95 7.61
CA GLY A 72 -11.64 5.25 8.54
C GLY A 72 -11.05 3.92 9.02
N VAL A 73 -10.57 3.09 8.10
CA VAL A 73 -9.95 1.81 8.43
C VAL A 73 -8.65 2.00 9.20
N MET A 74 -7.79 2.95 8.82
CA MET A 74 -6.57 3.26 9.58
C MET A 74 -6.88 3.67 11.01
N LEU A 75 -7.91 4.49 11.23
CA LEU A 75 -8.34 4.90 12.56
C LEU A 75 -8.81 3.69 13.38
N LEU A 76 -9.64 2.82 12.80
CA LEU A 76 -10.11 1.60 13.47
C LEU A 76 -8.95 0.69 13.89
N VAL A 77 -7.99 0.42 12.98
CA VAL A 77 -6.82 -0.42 13.29
C VAL A 77 -5.96 0.23 14.38
N ARG A 78 -5.77 1.54 14.37
CA ARG A 78 -5.01 2.27 15.40
C ARG A 78 -5.70 2.26 16.75
N LEU A 79 -7.04 2.33 16.79
CA LEU A 79 -7.81 2.21 18.04
C LEU A 79 -7.62 0.82 18.64
N LEU A 80 -7.74 -0.24 17.84
CA LEU A 80 -7.46 -1.62 18.26
C LEU A 80 -6.03 -1.77 18.80
N ALA A 81 -5.05 -1.19 18.10
CA ALA A 81 -3.66 -1.21 18.51
C ALA A 81 -3.46 -0.63 19.92
N LYS A 82 -4.08 0.52 20.21
CA LYS A 82 -3.98 1.18 21.53
C LYS A 82 -4.59 0.33 22.64
N THR A 83 -5.75 -0.29 22.39
CA THR A 83 -6.41 -1.17 23.35
C THR A 83 -5.52 -2.37 23.69
N VAL A 84 -4.95 -3.02 22.66
CA VAL A 84 -4.02 -4.14 22.85
C VAL A 84 -2.76 -3.67 23.59
N GLU A 85 -2.15 -2.56 23.19
CA GLU A 85 -0.97 -2.00 23.84
C GLU A 85 -1.20 -1.74 25.35
N GLY A 86 -2.39 -1.27 25.72
CA GLY A 86 -2.79 -1.07 27.12
C GLY A 86 -2.75 -2.34 27.96
N ILE A 87 -3.14 -3.49 27.39
CA ILE A 87 -3.11 -4.80 28.07
C ILE A 87 -1.66 -5.26 28.30
N PHE A 88 -0.79 -5.06 27.31
CA PHE A 88 0.60 -5.51 27.37
C PHE A 88 1.52 -4.59 28.19
N LYS A 89 1.18 -3.31 28.39
CA LYS A 89 1.94 -2.40 29.27
C LYS A 89 2.03 -2.85 30.72
N THR A 90 1.09 -3.67 31.17
CA THR A 90 1.06 -4.24 32.52
C THR A 90 2.13 -5.33 32.71
N ILE A 91 2.69 -5.88 31.63
CA ILE A 91 3.68 -6.95 31.66
C ILE A 91 5.10 -6.37 31.49
N LYS A 92 6.02 -6.67 32.40
CA LYS A 92 7.44 -6.17 32.44
C LYS A 92 8.34 -6.62 31.26
N ILE A 93 7.79 -6.86 30.07
CA ILE A 93 8.48 -7.46 28.90
C ILE A 93 9.01 -6.36 27.93
N ASN A 94 9.49 -5.23 28.45
CA ASN A 94 9.86 -4.09 27.61
C ASN A 94 11.03 -4.38 26.63
N ALA A 95 12.00 -5.20 27.03
CA ALA A 95 13.14 -5.52 26.15
C ALA A 95 12.72 -6.44 24.98
N ILE A 96 11.98 -7.52 25.25
CA ILE A 96 11.52 -8.43 24.20
C ILE A 96 10.53 -7.73 23.25
N ASN A 97 9.67 -6.84 23.77
CA ASN A 97 8.78 -6.01 22.94
C ASN A 97 9.57 -5.18 21.91
N LYS A 98 10.65 -4.53 22.34
CA LYS A 98 11.51 -3.74 21.45
C LYS A 98 12.27 -4.61 20.46
N VAL A 99 12.92 -5.68 20.93
CA VAL A 99 13.70 -6.59 20.07
C VAL A 99 12.82 -7.24 19.01
N ALA A 100 11.64 -7.74 19.40
CA ALA A 100 10.68 -8.32 18.45
C ALA A 100 10.25 -7.28 17.39
N GLY A 101 9.98 -6.04 17.81
CA GLY A 101 9.67 -4.94 16.88
C GLY A 101 10.81 -4.67 15.90
N GLY A 102 12.06 -4.68 16.38
CA GLY A 102 13.25 -4.54 15.55
C GLY A 102 13.40 -5.67 14.53
N ILE A 103 13.24 -6.92 14.94
CA ILE A 103 13.31 -8.09 14.04
C ILE A 103 12.25 -8.00 12.95
N LEU A 104 11.00 -7.68 13.31
CA LEU A 104 9.91 -7.58 12.36
C LEU A 104 10.16 -6.48 11.33
N MET A 105 10.59 -5.30 11.77
CA MET A 105 10.85 -4.18 10.86
C MET A 105 12.11 -4.39 10.02
N SER A 106 13.15 -5.06 10.56
CA SER A 106 14.32 -5.50 9.79
C SER A 106 13.91 -6.44 8.66
N GLY A 107 13.08 -7.46 8.95
CA GLY A 107 12.54 -8.36 7.93
C GLY A 107 11.75 -7.61 6.84
N PHE A 108 10.95 -6.61 7.23
CA PHE A 108 10.22 -5.77 6.28
C PHE A 108 11.16 -4.98 5.34
N PHE A 109 12.20 -4.33 5.86
CA PHE A 109 13.17 -3.61 5.04
C PHE A 109 14.02 -4.55 4.17
N ILE A 110 14.37 -5.73 4.69
CA ILE A 110 15.04 -6.78 3.91
C ILE A 110 14.15 -7.24 2.75
N LEU A 111 12.85 -7.41 2.98
CA LEU A 111 11.89 -7.77 1.93
C LEU A 111 11.80 -6.68 0.85
N LEU A 112 11.75 -5.40 1.23
CA LEU A 112 11.79 -4.30 0.27
C LEU A 112 13.09 -4.30 -0.55
N PHE A 113 14.24 -4.48 0.10
CA PHE A 113 15.52 -4.56 -0.58
C PHE A 113 15.62 -5.77 -1.51
N SER A 114 15.10 -6.92 -1.07
CA SER A 114 15.01 -8.14 -1.88
C SER A 114 14.20 -7.92 -3.16
N ILE A 115 13.06 -7.21 -3.09
CA ILE A 115 12.28 -6.86 -4.28
C ILE A 115 13.10 -5.98 -5.23
N LEU A 116 13.86 -5.01 -4.72
CA LEU A 116 14.74 -4.16 -5.53
C LEU A 116 15.89 -4.96 -6.18
N VAL A 117 16.50 -5.89 -5.45
CA VAL A 117 17.55 -6.78 -5.98
C VAL A 117 16.99 -7.67 -7.08
N TRP A 118 15.82 -8.28 -6.85
CA TRP A 118 15.14 -9.09 -7.87
C TRP A 118 14.82 -8.27 -9.12
N PHE A 119 14.27 -7.06 -8.96
CA PHE A 119 13.99 -6.16 -10.09
C PHE A 119 15.26 -5.75 -10.85
N GLY A 120 16.33 -5.42 -10.13
CA GLY A 120 17.62 -5.09 -10.74
C GLY A 120 18.26 -6.27 -11.48
N ASN A 121 18.07 -7.48 -10.99
CA ASN A 121 18.50 -8.70 -11.66
C ASN A 121 17.69 -8.95 -12.94
N GLU A 122 16.36 -8.86 -12.88
CA GLU A 122 15.47 -9.05 -14.04
C GLU A 122 15.73 -8.01 -15.13
N SER A 123 16.05 -6.78 -14.73
CA SER A 123 16.39 -5.67 -15.63
C SER A 123 17.83 -5.73 -16.16
N ARG A 124 18.60 -6.78 -15.84
CA ARG A 124 20.02 -6.96 -16.20
C ARG A 124 20.95 -5.81 -15.75
N VAL A 125 20.56 -5.09 -14.71
CA VAL A 125 21.35 -4.00 -14.11
C VAL A 125 22.45 -4.55 -13.19
N ILE A 126 22.27 -5.76 -12.67
CA ILE A 126 23.21 -6.40 -11.73
C ILE A 126 24.08 -7.43 -12.47
N ASP A 127 25.39 -7.13 -12.56
CA ASP A 127 26.39 -8.04 -13.12
C ASP A 127 26.51 -9.36 -12.35
N THR A 128 26.84 -10.44 -13.08
CA THR A 128 27.05 -11.79 -12.51
C THR A 128 28.12 -11.82 -11.43
N LYS A 129 29.21 -11.04 -11.59
CA LYS A 129 30.28 -10.92 -10.58
C LYS A 129 29.78 -10.35 -9.24
N THR A 130 28.81 -9.45 -9.29
CA THR A 130 28.22 -8.82 -8.08
C THR A 130 27.31 -9.79 -7.34
N LYS A 131 26.69 -10.74 -8.05
CA LYS A 131 25.87 -11.81 -7.48
C LYS A 131 26.73 -12.89 -6.81
N GLU A 132 27.74 -13.39 -7.51
CA GLU A 132 28.63 -14.45 -7.01
C GLU A 132 29.48 -14.01 -5.83
N SER A 133 29.83 -12.72 -5.76
CA SER A 133 30.57 -12.14 -4.63
C SER A 133 29.70 -11.76 -3.43
N SER A 134 28.40 -12.11 -3.43
CA SER A 134 27.44 -11.76 -2.38
C SER A 134 26.93 -12.99 -1.66
N PHE A 135 27.08 -13.04 -0.34
CA PHE A 135 26.54 -14.10 0.50
C PHE A 135 25.02 -13.94 0.67
N SER A 136 24.57 -12.70 0.86
CA SER A 136 23.17 -12.36 1.10
C SER A 136 22.27 -12.55 -0.13
N TYR A 137 22.83 -12.56 -1.35
CA TYR A 137 22.07 -12.69 -2.60
C TYR A 137 21.22 -13.97 -2.65
N ALA A 138 21.78 -15.12 -2.25
CA ALA A 138 21.08 -16.41 -2.30
C ALA A 138 19.82 -16.46 -1.41
N TYR A 139 19.76 -15.64 -0.37
CA TYR A 139 18.59 -15.49 0.50
C TYR A 139 17.62 -14.46 -0.08
N LEU A 140 18.15 -13.32 -0.54
CA LEU A 140 17.37 -12.22 -1.12
C LEU A 140 16.62 -12.62 -2.39
N GLU A 141 17.12 -13.56 -3.18
CA GLU A 141 16.43 -14.03 -4.40
C GLU A 141 15.20 -14.90 -4.11
N LYS A 142 15.12 -15.52 -2.93
CA LYS A 142 14.02 -16.44 -2.56
C LYS A 142 12.82 -15.74 -1.94
N ILE A 143 13.06 -14.67 -1.19
CA ILE A 143 12.02 -13.89 -0.50
C ILE A 143 10.90 -13.41 -1.43
N PRO A 144 11.15 -12.91 -2.67
CA PRO A 144 10.08 -12.50 -3.57
C PRO A 144 9.21 -13.67 -4.01
N VAL A 145 9.79 -14.88 -4.14
CA VAL A 145 9.07 -16.10 -4.50
C VAL A 145 8.11 -16.49 -3.38
N GLU A 146 8.54 -16.40 -2.13
CA GLU A 146 7.68 -16.63 -0.96
C GLU A 146 6.57 -15.57 -0.85
N ALA A 147 6.88 -14.30 -1.17
CA ALA A 147 5.90 -13.22 -1.20
C ALA A 147 4.86 -13.32 -2.34
N ARG A 148 5.09 -14.17 -3.36
CA ARG A 148 4.12 -14.38 -4.46
C ARG A 148 2.77 -14.87 -3.95
N GLY A 149 2.74 -15.71 -2.91
CA GLY A 149 1.49 -16.20 -2.32
C GLY A 149 0.60 -15.05 -1.83
N LEU A 150 1.20 -14.13 -1.07
CA LEU A 150 0.52 -12.92 -0.61
C LEU A 150 0.07 -12.05 -1.80
N PHE A 151 0.93 -11.85 -2.79
CA PHE A 151 0.57 -11.07 -3.99
C PHE A 151 -0.63 -11.68 -4.74
N MET A 152 -0.69 -12.99 -4.88
CA MET A 152 -1.79 -13.68 -5.56
C MET A 152 -3.11 -13.51 -4.80
N THR A 153 -3.09 -13.50 -3.47
CA THR A 153 -4.27 -13.17 -2.65
C THR A 153 -4.71 -11.72 -2.80
N MET A 154 -3.78 -10.79 -3.00
CA MET A 154 -4.09 -9.36 -3.16
C MET A 154 -4.53 -8.99 -4.58
N LYS A 155 -4.03 -9.70 -5.61
CA LYS A 155 -4.34 -9.48 -7.03
C LYS A 155 -5.82 -9.25 -7.36
N PRO A 156 -6.80 -10.04 -6.86
CA PRO A 156 -8.21 -9.79 -7.17
C PRO A 156 -8.67 -8.41 -6.68
N VAL A 157 -8.31 -8.02 -5.45
CA VAL A 157 -8.68 -6.71 -4.90
C VAL A 157 -8.15 -5.57 -5.78
N PHE A 158 -6.89 -5.66 -6.22
CA PHE A 158 -6.31 -4.67 -7.14
C PHE A 158 -7.02 -4.66 -8.49
N LYS A 159 -7.29 -5.84 -9.06
CA LYS A 159 -7.96 -5.98 -10.36
C LYS A 159 -9.36 -5.39 -10.32
N ASP A 160 -10.13 -5.70 -9.29
CA ASP A 160 -11.51 -5.22 -9.12
C ASP A 160 -11.53 -3.70 -8.95
N PHE A 161 -10.63 -3.15 -8.13
CA PHE A 161 -10.49 -1.70 -7.97
C PHE A 161 -10.05 -1.00 -9.26
N TRP A 162 -9.11 -1.57 -10.00
CA TRP A 162 -8.66 -1.03 -11.28
C TRP A 162 -9.81 -0.99 -12.30
N ASN A 163 -10.55 -2.09 -12.43
CA ASN A 163 -11.71 -2.16 -13.32
C ASN A 163 -12.77 -1.13 -12.94
N TYR A 164 -13.07 -1.00 -11.65
CA TYR A 164 -13.98 0.02 -11.15
C TYR A 164 -13.49 1.44 -11.46
N THR A 165 -12.20 1.72 -11.28
CA THR A 165 -11.60 3.03 -11.59
C THR A 165 -11.73 3.36 -13.07
N LEU A 166 -11.44 2.40 -13.96
CA LEU A 166 -11.61 2.60 -15.40
C LEU A 166 -13.06 2.93 -15.75
N ASP A 167 -14.01 2.14 -15.26
CA ASP A 167 -15.44 2.35 -15.52
C ASP A 167 -15.91 3.72 -14.99
N TYR A 168 -15.44 4.11 -13.80
CA TYR A 168 -15.75 5.42 -13.21
C TYR A 168 -15.22 6.58 -14.07
N MET A 169 -13.98 6.48 -14.54
CA MET A 169 -13.38 7.49 -15.42
C MET A 169 -14.10 7.56 -16.78
N ASP A 170 -14.48 6.42 -17.35
CA ASP A 170 -15.24 6.36 -18.59
C ASP A 170 -16.65 6.94 -18.46
N ARG A 171 -17.29 6.78 -17.29
CA ARG A 171 -18.58 7.43 -16.97
C ARG A 171 -18.45 8.95 -16.93
N ILE A 172 -17.43 9.48 -16.24
CA ILE A 172 -17.20 10.93 -16.14
C ILE A 172 -16.87 11.52 -17.50
N LYS A 173 -16.00 10.86 -18.28
CA LYS A 173 -15.64 11.32 -19.61
C LYS A 173 -16.86 11.43 -20.52
N ARG A 174 -17.77 10.44 -20.48
CA ARG A 174 -19.02 10.47 -21.26
C ARG A 174 -19.94 11.61 -20.83
N ALA A 175 -20.15 11.80 -19.53
CA ALA A 175 -20.98 12.88 -19.02
C ALA A 175 -20.45 14.28 -19.43
N GLY A 176 -19.13 14.49 -19.39
CA GLY A 176 -18.52 15.74 -19.84
C GLY A 176 -18.67 15.99 -21.35
N LEU A 177 -18.58 14.95 -22.18
CA LEU A 177 -18.77 15.07 -23.63
C LEU A 177 -20.22 15.41 -24.02
N GLU A 178 -21.20 14.93 -23.25
CA GLU A 178 -22.62 15.26 -23.44
C GLU A 178 -22.91 16.74 -23.10
N GLU A 179 -22.34 17.26 -22.01
CA GLU A 179 -22.46 18.69 -21.66
C GLU A 179 -21.79 19.62 -22.69
N GLU A 180 -20.65 19.24 -23.25
CA GLU A 180 -19.97 20.00 -24.33
C GLU A 180 -20.72 19.97 -25.67
N GLN A 181 -21.40 18.87 -26.00
CA GLN A 181 -22.20 18.81 -27.23
C GLN A 181 -23.49 19.64 -27.12
N ASP A 182 -24.16 19.62 -25.98
CA ASP A 182 -25.41 20.36 -25.77
C ASP A 182 -25.17 21.89 -25.81
N THR A 183 -24.06 22.35 -25.24
CA THR A 183 -23.67 23.78 -25.29
C THR A 183 -23.31 24.26 -26.70
N ASN A 184 -22.66 23.43 -27.54
CA ASN A 184 -22.24 23.81 -28.89
C ASN A 184 -23.40 23.87 -29.92
N ILE A 185 -24.50 23.14 -29.67
CA ILE A 185 -25.70 23.19 -30.52
C ILE A 185 -26.50 24.49 -30.28
N HIS A 186 -26.42 25.07 -29.08
CA HIS A 186 -27.12 26.30 -28.73
C HIS A 186 -26.45 27.59 -29.25
N ASP A 187 -25.19 27.52 -29.69
CA ASP A 187 -24.42 28.66 -30.20
C ASP A 187 -24.44 28.82 -31.73
N VAL A 188 -25.24 28.03 -32.47
CA VAL A 188 -25.42 28.28 -33.91
C VAL A 188 -26.25 29.56 -34.07
N PRO A 189 -25.68 30.68 -34.58
CA PRO A 189 -26.49 31.84 -34.88
C PRO A 189 -27.47 31.41 -35.96
N LYS A 190 -28.78 31.58 -35.72
CA LYS A 190 -29.76 31.50 -36.80
C LYS A 190 -29.35 32.55 -37.82
N SER A 191 -28.74 32.11 -38.92
CA SER A 191 -28.52 32.93 -40.10
C SER A 191 -29.90 33.32 -40.63
N GLU A 192 -30.25 34.58 -40.41
CA GLU A 192 -31.39 35.27 -41.05
C GLU A 192 -31.28 35.22 -42.58
#